data_AF-A0A925D4J5-F1
#
_entry.id   AF-A0A925D4J5-F1
#
_cell.length_a   1.000
_cell.length_b   1.000
_cell.length_c   1.000
_cell.angle_alpha   90.00
_cell.angle_beta   90.00
_cell.angle_gamma   90.00
#
_symmetry.space_group_name_H-M   'P 1'
#
loop_
_entity.id
_entity.type
_entity.pdbx_description
1 polymer ?
#
loop_
_entity_poly.entity_id
_entity_poly.type
_entity_poly.pdbx_seq_one_letter_code
_entity_poly.pdbx_strand_id
1 'polypeptide(L)'
;MIPNAPDLLKDYPIILTLPILWGDQDAFGHVNNVVYFRWCESARVTYLNDTGLQALMSQANLGPILASIKCDYLRQLNYPDTVRIGARVTR
;
A
#
# COMPACT_ATOMS: atom_id res chain seq x y z
N MET A 1 7.96 5.68 20.40
CA MET A 1 7.09 6.81 20.02
C MET A 1 6.95 6.78 18.49
N ILE A 2 5.73 6.71 17.95
CA ILE A 2 5.52 6.65 16.50
C ILE A 2 5.82 8.05 15.92
N PRO A 3 6.68 8.18 14.89
CA PRO A 3 6.98 9.47 14.26
C PRO A 3 5.72 10.18 13.71
N ASN A 4 5.79 11.50 13.54
CA ASN A 4 4.71 12.26 12.93
C ASN A 4 4.44 11.80 11.48
N ALA A 5 3.18 11.81 11.06
CA ALA A 5 2.74 11.28 9.75
C ALA A 5 3.50 11.85 8.52
N PRO A 6 3.92 13.13 8.46
CA PRO A 6 4.74 13.64 7.37
C PRO A 6 6.13 13.01 7.30
N ASP A 7 6.74 12.74 8.46
CA ASP A 7 8.08 12.16 8.55
C ASP A 7 8.11 10.69 8.13
N LEU A 8 6.99 9.99 8.30
CA LEU A 8 6.85 8.58 7.93
C LEU A 8 6.92 8.36 6.41
N LEU A 9 6.50 9.35 5.61
CA LEU A 9 6.36 9.20 4.15
C LEU A 9 7.49 9.87 3.36
N LYS A 10 8.40 10.58 4.01
CA LYS A 10 9.43 11.41 3.35
C LYS A 10 10.34 10.64 2.37
N ASP A 11 10.62 9.36 2.66
CA ASP A 11 11.55 8.53 1.89
C ASP A 11 10.84 7.60 0.89
N TYR A 12 9.55 7.85 0.61
CA TYR A 12 8.74 7.03 -0.30
C TYR A 12 8.47 7.82 -1.59
N PRO A 13 9.01 7.41 -2.74
CA PRO A 13 8.87 8.14 -4.00
C PRO A 13 7.44 8.12 -4.55
N ILE A 14 6.64 7.11 -4.18
CA ILE A 14 5.25 6.98 -4.58
C ILE A 14 4.38 7.03 -3.33
N ILE A 15 3.39 7.91 -3.33
CA ILE A 15 2.40 8.04 -2.26
C ILE A 15 1.01 7.93 -2.87
N LEU A 16 0.35 6.80 -2.64
CA LEU A 16 -1.03 6.56 -3.05
C LEU A 16 -1.98 6.98 -1.92
N THR A 17 -3.01 7.76 -2.24
CA THR A 17 -4.04 8.18 -1.27
C THR A 17 -5.37 7.52 -1.62
N LEU A 18 -5.96 6.78 -0.68
CA LEU A 18 -7.21 6.05 -0.88
C LEU A 18 -8.19 6.33 0.25
N PRO A 19 -9.49 6.49 -0.03
CA PRO A 19 -10.50 6.49 1.02
C PRO A 19 -10.63 5.08 1.62
N ILE A 20 -10.86 4.99 2.93
CA ILE A 20 -11.34 3.75 3.54
C ILE A 20 -12.80 3.58 3.12
N LEU A 21 -13.15 2.41 2.60
CA LEU A 21 -14.52 2.10 2.23
C LEU A 21 -15.29 1.55 3.42
N TRP A 22 -16.60 1.80 3.48
CA TRP A 22 -17.43 1.29 4.58
C TRP A 22 -17.32 -0.24 4.73
N GLY A 23 -17.25 -0.96 3.59
CA GLY A 23 -17.10 -2.41 3.53
C GLY A 23 -15.69 -2.94 3.79
N ASP A 24 -14.69 -2.08 4.03
CA ASP A 24 -13.34 -2.52 4.43
C ASP A 24 -13.29 -2.95 5.90
N GLN A 25 -14.32 -2.60 6.68
CA GLN A 25 -14.39 -2.92 8.11
C GLN A 25 -14.94 -4.32 8.33
N ASP A 26 -14.39 -5.03 9.33
CA ASP A 26 -14.94 -6.30 9.79
C ASP A 26 -15.93 -6.12 10.95
N ALA A 27 -16.40 -7.25 11.50
CA ALA A 27 -17.39 -7.29 12.57
C ALA A 27 -16.94 -6.59 13.87
N PHE A 28 -15.63 -6.34 14.04
CA PHE A 28 -15.10 -5.60 15.20
C PHE A 28 -15.09 -4.08 14.97
N GLY A 29 -15.55 -3.61 13.80
CA GLY A 29 -15.77 -2.20 13.53
C GLY A 29 -14.52 -1.43 13.12
N HIS A 30 -13.42 -2.12 12.82
CA HIS A 30 -12.18 -1.56 12.27
C HIS A 30 -11.83 -2.22 10.94
N VAL A 31 -10.96 -1.58 10.16
CA VAL A 31 -10.50 -2.11 8.87
C VAL A 31 -9.94 -3.52 9.05
N ASN A 32 -10.45 -4.44 8.25
CA ASN A 32 -10.01 -5.82 8.25
C ASN A 32 -8.54 -5.92 7.82
N ASN A 33 -7.80 -6.81 8.46
CA ASN A 33 -6.37 -7.00 8.21
C ASN A 33 -6.06 -7.32 6.73
N VAL A 34 -6.95 -8.01 6.00
CA VAL A 34 -6.75 -8.34 4.58
C VAL A 34 -6.71 -7.10 3.68
N VAL A 35 -7.42 -6.02 4.05
CA VAL A 35 -7.52 -4.80 3.26
C VAL A 35 -6.16 -4.11 3.13
N TYR A 36 -5.30 -4.21 4.14
CA TYR A 36 -3.93 -3.67 4.08
C TYR A 36 -3.14 -4.27 2.91
N PHE A 37 -3.33 -5.55 2.61
CA PHE A 37 -2.66 -6.20 1.47
C PHE A 37 -3.23 -5.72 0.12
N ARG A 38 -4.50 -5.34 0.06
CA ARG A 38 -5.11 -4.73 -1.13
C ARG A 38 -4.58 -3.33 -1.38
N TRP A 39 -4.33 -2.55 -0.33
CA TRP A 39 -3.65 -1.27 -0.46
C TRP A 39 -2.20 -1.44 -0.91
N CYS A 40 -1.47 -2.43 -0.37
CA CYS A 40 -0.12 -2.76 -0.84
C CYS A 40 -0.09 -3.20 -2.31
N GLU A 41 -1.10 -3.97 -2.76
CA GLU A 41 -1.26 -4.34 -4.16
C GLU A 41 -1.46 -3.11 -5.04
N SER A 42 -2.39 -2.23 -4.68
CA SER A 42 -2.68 -0.99 -5.40
C SER A 42 -1.44 -0.11 -5.49
N ALA A 43 -0.76 0.12 -4.37
CA ALA A 43 0.45 0.94 -4.32
C ALA A 43 1.60 0.34 -5.14
N ARG A 44 1.75 -1.00 -5.17
CA ARG A 44 2.74 -1.68 -6.01
C ARG A 44 2.44 -1.51 -7.50
N VAL A 45 1.18 -1.66 -7.91
CA VAL A 45 0.79 -1.45 -9.32
C VAL A 45 1.00 0.00 -9.73
N THR A 46 0.59 0.96 -8.89
CA THR A 46 0.88 2.40 -9.11
C THR A 46 2.38 2.63 -9.25
N TYR A 47 3.20 2.08 -8.35
CA TYR A 47 4.65 2.21 -8.44
C TYR A 47 5.20 1.69 -9.77
N LEU A 48 4.85 0.46 -10.16
CA LEU A 48 5.36 -0.14 -11.40
C LEU A 48 4.95 0.64 -12.65
N ASN A 49 3.73 1.20 -12.66
CA ASN A 49 3.26 2.04 -13.76
C ASN A 49 3.98 3.38 -13.80
N ASP A 50 4.05 4.09 -12.68
CA ASP A 50 4.58 5.45 -12.61
C ASP A 50 6.10 5.48 -12.84
N THR A 51 6.83 4.42 -12.48
CA THR A 51 8.27 4.31 -12.77
C THR A 51 8.57 3.72 -14.16
N GLY A 52 7.54 3.36 -14.95
CA GLY A 52 7.70 2.71 -16.26
C GLY A 52 8.21 1.26 -16.21
N LEU A 53 8.36 0.67 -15.02
CA LEU A 53 8.82 -0.72 -14.85
C LEU A 53 7.83 -1.71 -15.44
N GLN A 54 6.53 -1.44 -15.34
CA GLN A 54 5.50 -2.29 -15.93
C GLN A 54 5.70 -2.43 -17.45
N ALA A 55 5.99 -1.35 -18.16
CA ALA A 55 6.22 -1.37 -19.60
C ALA A 55 7.47 -2.17 -19.97
N LEU A 56 8.57 -1.99 -19.22
CA LEU A 56 9.81 -2.75 -19.42
C LEU A 56 9.62 -4.25 -19.21
N MET A 57 8.91 -4.65 -18.15
CA MET A 57 8.60 -6.06 -17.88
C MET A 57 7.73 -6.66 -18.99
N SER A 58 6.69 -5.94 -19.43
CA SER A 58 5.84 -6.38 -20.53
C SER A 58 6.62 -6.58 -21.84
N GLN A 59 7.54 -5.68 -22.18
CA GLN A 59 8.41 -5.82 -23.37
C GLN A 59 9.32 -7.05 -23.28
N ALA A 60 9.79 -7.38 -22.07
CA ALA A 60 10.61 -8.56 -21.82
C ALA A 60 9.79 -9.86 -21.67
N ASN A 61 8.46 -9.79 -21.76
CA ASN A 61 7.54 -10.89 -21.47
C ASN A 61 7.75 -11.48 -20.05
N LEU A 62 8.04 -10.61 -19.09
CA LEU A 62 8.26 -10.93 -17.68
C LEU A 62 7.14 -10.33 -16.81
N GLY A 63 6.87 -10.97 -15.68
CA GLY A 63 5.90 -10.49 -14.70
C GLY A 63 6.38 -10.77 -13.27
N PRO A 64 6.20 -9.85 -12.32
CA PRO A 64 6.61 -10.06 -10.95
C PRO A 64 5.64 -11.04 -10.26
N ILE A 65 6.19 -11.98 -9.49
CA ILE A 65 5.40 -12.87 -8.62
C ILE A 65 5.68 -12.49 -7.17
N LEU A 66 4.62 -12.31 -6.38
CA LEU A 66 4.73 -12.04 -4.95
C LEU A 66 5.09 -13.34 -4.21
N ALA A 67 6.37 -13.52 -3.91
CA ALA A 67 6.86 -14.71 -3.22
C ALA A 67 6.54 -14.71 -1.72
N SER A 68 6.54 -13.54 -1.08
CA SER A 68 6.21 -13.38 0.35
C SER A 68 5.71 -11.97 0.65
N ILE A 69 4.94 -11.83 1.73
CA ILE A 69 4.46 -10.55 2.22
C ILE A 69 4.35 -10.58 3.75
N LYS A 70 4.73 -9.47 4.39
CA LYS A 70 4.62 -9.25 5.83
C LYS A 70 3.95 -7.91 6.07
N CYS A 71 3.03 -7.85 7.03
CA CYS A 71 2.41 -6.62 7.49
C CYS A 71 2.37 -6.61 9.02
N ASP A 72 2.91 -5.55 9.62
CA ASP A 72 2.84 -5.31 11.06
C ASP A 72 1.75 -4.26 11.33
N TYR A 73 0.71 -4.64 12.09
CA TYR A 73 -0.44 -3.77 12.37
C TYR A 73 -0.19 -2.94 13.63
N LEU A 74 0.12 -1.65 13.45
CA LEU A 74 0.53 -0.77 14.56
C LEU A 74 -0.65 -0.03 15.22
N ARG A 75 -1.67 0.33 14.44
CA ARG A 75 -2.87 1.06 14.90
C ARG A 75 -4.08 0.62 14.09
N GLN A 76 -5.25 0.65 14.71
CA GLN A 76 -6.53 0.41 14.05
C GLN A 76 -6.92 1.64 13.21
N LEU A 77 -7.64 1.39 12.11
CA LEU A 77 -8.21 2.39 11.22
C LEU A 77 -9.70 2.13 11.07
N ASN A 78 -10.49 3.19 10.84
CA ASN A 78 -11.94 3.11 10.77
C ASN A 78 -12.46 4.00 9.63
N TYR A 79 -13.60 3.61 9.05
CA TYR A 79 -14.35 4.52 8.17
C TYR A 79 -14.92 5.69 9.00
N PRO A 80 -15.02 6.93 8.47
CA PRO A 80 -14.70 7.39 7.11
C PRO A 80 -13.32 8.08 6.97
N ASP A 81 -12.23 7.40 7.32
CA ASP A 81 -10.89 7.99 7.18
C ASP A 81 -10.29 7.81 5.77
N THR A 82 -9.16 8.46 5.52
CA THR A 82 -8.36 8.36 4.30
C THR A 82 -6.96 7.87 4.62
N VAL A 83 -6.50 6.86 3.89
CA VAL A 83 -5.15 6.30 4.07
C VAL A 83 -4.18 6.86 3.04
N ARG A 84 -2.92 7.02 3.46
CA ARG A 84 -1.79 7.32 2.58
C ARG A 84 -0.80 6.17 2.63
N ILE A 85 -0.53 5.57 1.48
CA ILE A 85 0.36 4.42 1.34
C ILE A 85 1.63 4.86 0.61
N GLY A 86 2.76 4.83 1.32
CA GLY A 86 4.08 5.03 0.71
C GLY A 86 4.63 3.72 0.14
N ALA A 87 5.08 3.73 -1.11
CA ALA A 87 5.74 2.58 -1.76
C ALA A 87 7.17 2.94 -2.18
N ARG A 88 8.13 2.05 -1.85
CA ARG A 88 9.54 2.15 -2.24
C ARG A 88 10.14 0.76 -2.42
N VAL A 89 11.19 0.68 -3.23
CA VAL A 89 12.03 -0.52 -3.33
C VAL A 89 13.12 -0.46 -2.26
N THR A 90 13.38 -1.60 -1.61
CA THR A 90 14.47 -1.79 -0.65
C THR A 90 15.42 -2.88 -1.15
N ARG A 91 16.69 -2.82 -0.74
CA ARG A 91 17.75 -3.76 -1.15
C ARG A 91 17.68 -5.08 -0.40
#